data_AF-A0A957V848-F1
#
_entry.id   AF-A0A957V848-F1
#
_cell.length_a   1.000
_cell.length_b   1.000
_cell.length_c   1.000
_cell.angle_alpha   90.00
_cell.angle_beta   90.00
_cell.angle_gamma   90.00
#
_symmetry.space_group_name_H-M   'P 1'
#
loop_
_entity.id
_entity.type
_entity.pdbx_description
1 polymer ?
#
loop_
_entity_poly.entity_id
_entity_poly.type
_entity_poly.pdbx_seq_one_letter_code
_entity_poly.pdbx_strand_id
1 'polypeptide(L)' 'MSRGAERRRFMDLGILPGTVITAEMISPSGDPTAYRVRGAVIGLRREQANLIQITRNVEPEPPVRKTFAETQPVEVTA' A
#
# COMPACT_ATOMS: atom_id res chain seq x y z
N MET A 1 4.77 11.40 25.50
CA MET A 1 3.87 12.40 24.91
C MET A 1 4.27 12.63 23.45
N SER A 2 3.71 11.89 22.49
CA SER A 2 4.16 12.02 21.08
C SER A 2 3.06 11.77 20.03
N ARG A 3 1.79 11.66 20.44
CA ARG A 3 0.64 11.55 19.51
C ARG A 3 0.56 12.70 18.49
N GLY A 4 1.10 13.88 18.81
CA GLY A 4 1.11 15.03 17.90
C GLY A 4 2.17 14.96 16.79
N ALA A 5 3.34 14.39 17.06
CA ALA A 5 4.47 14.41 16.11
C ALA A 5 4.23 13.49 14.92
N GLU A 6 3.67 12.31 15.16
CA GLU A 6 3.40 11.33 14.11
C GLU A 6 2.21 11.75 13.23
N ARG A 7 1.16 12.33 13.84
CA ARG A 7 0.06 12.96 13.09
C ARG A 7 0.56 14.07 12.17
N ARG A 8 1.49 14.92 12.65
CA ARG A 8 2.10 15.97 11.82
C ARG A 8 2.86 15.37 10.64
N ARG A 9 3.68 14.34 10.88
CA ARG A 9 4.41 13.62 9.82
C ARG A 9 3.48 13.02 8.77
N PHE A 10 2.36 12.41 9.17
CA PHE A 10 1.38 11.90 8.22
C PHE A 10 0.77 13.04 7.38
N MET A 11 0.43 14.17 7.99
CA MET A 11 -0.06 15.34 7.26
C MET A 11 0.99 15.90 6.29
N ASP A 12 2.25 15.98 6.71
CA ASP A 12 3.36 16.44 5.87
C ASP A 12 3.61 15.48 4.69
N LEU A 13 3.38 14.18 4.88
CA LEU A 13 3.39 13.16 3.84
C LEU A 13 2.14 13.20 2.93
N GLY A 14 1.15 14.05 3.23
CA GLY A 14 -0.08 14.16 2.45
C GLY A 14 -1.18 13.16 2.83
N ILE A 15 -1.00 12.41 3.93
CA ILE A 15 -2.03 11.55 4.53
C ILE A 15 -2.97 12.44 5.36
N LEU A 16 -3.96 13.00 4.67
CA LEU A 16 -4.95 13.91 5.22
C LEU A 16 -6.35 13.26 5.18
N PRO A 17 -7.26 13.61 6.10
CA PRO A 17 -8.66 13.18 6.03
C PRO A 17 -9.27 13.52 4.66
N GLY A 18 -9.94 12.54 4.03
CA GLY A 18 -10.50 12.69 2.69
C GLY A 18 -9.51 12.42 1.54
N THR A 19 -8.27 12.04 1.84
CA THR A 19 -7.31 11.61 0.81
C THR A 19 -7.56 10.17 0.42
N VAL A 20 -7.56 9.89 -0.89
CA VAL A 20 -7.59 8.53 -1.42
C VAL A 20 -6.21 7.91 -1.29
N ILE A 21 -6.16 6.73 -0.67
CA ILE A 21 -4.95 5.95 -0.43
C ILE A 21 -5.13 4.59 -1.07
N THR A 22 -4.19 4.18 -1.91
CA THR A 22 -4.23 2.87 -2.61
C THR A 22 -3.01 2.05 -2.22
N ALA A 23 -3.18 0.78 -1.89
CA ALA A 23 -2.06 -0.12 -1.62
C ALA A 23 -1.49 -0.62 -2.95
N GLU A 24 -0.24 -0.29 -3.24
CA GLU A 24 0.43 -0.64 -4.50
C GLU A 24 1.19 -1.96 -4.39
N MET A 25 1.98 -2.11 -3.32
CA MET A 25 2.91 -3.23 -3.18
C MET A 25 3.17 -3.53 -1.72
N ILE A 26 3.22 -4.81 -1.37
CA ILE A 26 3.64 -5.28 -0.05
C ILE A 26 5.08 -5.78 -0.18
N SER A 27 5.96 -5.40 0.75
CA SER A 27 7.31 -5.95 0.83
C SER A 27 7.27 -7.49 0.89
N PRO A 28 8.24 -8.22 0.29
CA PRO A 28 8.29 -9.68 0.34
C PRO A 28 8.25 -10.24 1.77
N SER A 29 8.82 -9.52 2.74
CA SER A 29 8.80 -9.88 4.16
C SER A 29 7.50 -9.51 4.89
N GLY A 30 6.51 -8.96 4.18
CA GLY A 30 5.20 -8.58 4.71
C GLY A 30 5.15 -7.24 5.46
N ASP A 31 6.26 -6.50 5.53
CA ASP A 31 6.39 -5.13 6.04
C ASP A 31 7.65 -4.47 5.45
N PRO A 32 7.63 -3.17 5.08
CA PRO A 32 6.48 -2.26 5.03
C PRO A 32 5.61 -2.44 3.77
N THR A 33 4.42 -1.84 3.77
CA THR A 33 3.53 -1.78 2.59
C THR A 33 3.64 -0.41 1.93
N ALA A 34 3.76 -0.39 0.61
CA ALA A 34 3.77 0.81 -0.21
C ALA A 34 2.34 1.26 -0.53
N TYR A 35 2.04 2.49 -0.15
CA TYR A 35 0.75 3.15 -0.38
C TYR A 35 0.93 4.36 -1.30
N ARG A 36 0.10 4.47 -2.33
CA ARG A 36 0.01 5.66 -3.16
C ARG A 36 -0.91 6.69 -2.52
N VAL A 37 -0.38 7.89 -2.29
CA VAL A 37 -1.08 9.03 -1.67
C VAL A 37 -0.81 10.27 -2.53
N ARG A 38 -1.85 10.84 -3.14
CA ARG A 38 -1.75 12.04 -4.00
C ARG A 38 -0.64 11.99 -5.07
N GLY A 39 -0.37 10.81 -5.61
CA GLY A 39 0.67 10.59 -6.63
C GLY A 39 2.07 10.28 -6.09
N ALA A 40 2.31 10.38 -4.78
CA ALA A 40 3.52 9.92 -4.13
C ALA A 40 3.35 8.50 -3.59
N VAL A 41 4.44 7.71 -3.57
CA VAL A 41 4.46 6.36 -2.97
C VAL A 41 5.13 6.44 -1.60
N ILE A 42 4.41 6.02 -0.57
CA ILE A 42 4.83 6.09 0.82
C ILE A 42 4.86 4.66 1.38
N GLY A 43 6.02 4.23 1.85
CA GLY A 43 6.17 2.99 2.60
C GLY A 43 5.73 3.19 4.04
N LEU A 44 4.61 2.60 4.45
CA LEU A 44 4.16 2.60 5.83
C LEU A 44 4.38 1.22 6.45
N ARG A 45 4.95 1.21 7.65
CA ARG A 45 5.00 0.00 8.48
C ARG A 45 3.61 -0.33 9.01
N ARG A 46 3.37 -1.60 9.33
CA ARG A 46 2.11 -2.09 9.90
C ARG A 46 1.71 -1.32 11.16
N GLU A 47 2.67 -1.01 12.04
CA GLU A 47 2.42 -0.22 13.26
C GLU A 47 1.90 1.19 12.94
N GLN A 48 2.45 1.83 11.91
CA GLN A 48 2.06 3.18 11.49
C GLN A 48 0.72 3.16 10.74
N ALA A 49 0.51 2.17 9.88
CA ALA A 49 -0.76 1.98 9.17
C ALA A 49 -1.93 1.76 10.15
N ASN A 50 -1.70 1.07 11.27
CA ASN A 50 -2.70 0.87 12.32
C ASN A 50 -3.15 2.17 13.02
N LEU A 51 -2.37 3.25 12.92
CA LEU A 51 -2.73 4.57 13.45
C LEU A 51 -3.63 5.37 12.51
N ILE A 52 -3.78 4.93 11.26
CA ILE A 52 -4.56 5.62 10.23
C ILE A 52 -5.92 4.93 10.12
N GLN A 53 -6.97 5.68 10.44
CA GLN A 53 -8.34 5.22 10.22
C GLN A 53 -8.75 5.52 8.77
N ILE A 54 -9.13 4.48 8.04
CA ILE A 54 -9.64 4.59 6.67
C ILE A 54 -11.11 4.20 6.64
N THR A 55 -11.89 4.92 5.84
CA THR A 55 -13.25 4.52 5.48
C THR A 55 -13.17 3.86 4.12
N ARG A 56 -13.60 2.60 4.04
CA ARG A 56 -13.60 1.87 2.78
C ARG A 56 -14.68 2.46 1.86
N ASN A 57 -14.27 3.25 0.87
CA ASN A 57 -15.14 3.56 -0.26
C ASN A 57 -15.00 2.37 -1.24
N VAL A 58 -15.98 1.46 -1.22
CA VAL A 58 -15.95 0.27 -2.09
C VAL A 58 -16.38 0.68 -3.49
N GLU A 59 -15.47 1.24 -4.27
CA GLU A 59 -15.47 0.97 -5.72
C GLU A 59 -14.58 -0.26 -5.93
N PRO A 60 -15.05 -1.31 -6.64
CA PRO A 60 -14.33 -2.56 -6.77
C PRO A 60 -13.03 -2.33 -7.53
N GLU A 61 -11.89 -2.27 -6.82
CA GLU A 61 -10.59 -2.29 -7.45
C GLU A 61 -10.40 -3.64 -8.17
N PRO A 62 -10.03 -3.64 -9.47
CA PRO A 62 -9.86 -4.85 -10.25
C PRO A 62 -8.79 -5.76 -9.63
N PRO A 63 -8.90 -7.08 -9.78
CA PRO A 63 -8.01 -8.04 -9.14
C PRO A 63 -6.56 -7.75 -9.51
N VAL A 64 -5.75 -7.39 -8.50
CA VAL A 64 -4.30 -7.22 -8.61
C VAL A 64 -3.71 -8.50 -9.20
N ARG A 65 -3.22 -8.40 -10.45
CA ARG A 65 -2.52 -9.49 -11.13
C ARG A 65 -1.29 -9.85 -10.30
N LYS A 66 -1.34 -10.99 -9.62
CA LYS A 66 -0.15 -11.62 -9.04
C LYS A 66 0.71 -12.11 -10.21
N THR A 67 1.53 -11.25 -10.81
CA THR A 67 2.59 -11.68 -11.72
C THR A 67 3.74 -12.25 -10.89
N PHE A 68 3.57 -13.48 -10.43
CA PHE A 68 4.72 -14.35 -10.21
C PHE A 68 5.01 -15.00 -11.56
N ALA A 69 5.98 -14.41 -12.26
CA ALA A 69 6.65 -15.08 -13.37
C ALA A 69 7.44 -16.25 -12.78
N GLU A 70 6.84 -17.44 -12.76
CA GLU A 70 7.59 -18.68 -12.88
C GLU A 70 7.42 -19.15 -14.31
N THR A 71 8.44 -18.86 -15.13
CA THR A 71 8.63 -19.45 -16.44
C THR A 71 8.83 -20.95 -16.26
N GLN A 72 7.75 -21.72 -16.34
CA GLN A 72 7.87 -23.15 -16.58
C GLN A 72 8.05 -23.36 -18.09
N PRO A 73 9.13 -24.02 -18.55
CA PRO A 73 9.36 -24.23 -19.97
C PRO A 73 8.23 -25.07 -20.57
N VAL A 74 7.69 -24.60 -21.69
CA VAL A 74 6.82 -25.38 -22.56
C VAL A 74 7.67 -26.43 -23.27
N GLU A 75 7.58 -27.69 -22.85
CA GLU A 75 8.04 -28.80 -23.67
C GLU A 75 7.03 -28.99 -24.82
N VAL A 76 7.48 -28.63 -26.03
CA VAL A 76 6.75 -28.87 -27.27
C VAL A 76 6.97 -30.33 -27.64
N THR A 77 5.89 -31.11 -27.63
CA THR A 77 5.88 -32.49 -28.15
C THR A 77 6.17 -32.49 -29.65
N ALA A 78 7.01 -33.42 -30.09
CA ALA A 78 6.98 -34.00 -31.43
C ALA A 78 6.83 -35.51 -31.28
#